data_AF-A0A258L6Z4-F1
#
_entry.id   AF-A0A258L6Z4-F1
#
_cell.length_a   1.000
_cell.length_b   1.000
_cell.length_c   1.000
_cell.angle_alpha   90.00
_cell.angle_beta   90.00
_cell.angle_gamma   90.00
#
_symmetry.space_group_name_H-M   'P 1'
#
loop_
_entity.id
_entity.type
_entity.pdbx_description
1 polymer ?
#
loop_
_entity_poly.entity_id
_entity_poly.type
_entity_poly.pdbx_seq_one_letter_code
_entity_poly.pdbx_strand_id
1 'polypeptide(L)'
;MTIARSPLVAARRPRTLGQDWEQAKSWFGGRPRLGSLSWPRDVKTRAPLIFLAQIDLAEVAQYAPEFPAHGSLAFFVGPLGSCDGAVVYVPGEGGGRRSDPPSDAHPVRAIGSWPFEEDAGPGVEALFPYWPLQLKPLGIEVPELDADDVDLEPMTDDAVRAIGRLFPDGNHYPRSRDIAALSQTPLPHWWYSAHFLTACLQNALHRAPKALAARAPWLEKARTEYAALVKQSKPAFGIFGRRAAAPSPELERAKQNLERVEAQNTAYHRDLPKFAALVKDSAAFAAGHAASDVMTDAEWQKLSGFFERARGEFEDFARYAVPYDLSELETQSLIFLLTADETAYLTIPAAVRAYVNERCLLPSSGSWHQMFGVGVDIQGAIWENADKILLLQLVYDDMMHWRFGDVGAYQFWMTPADVKVRNWSAASLTFECH
;
A
#
# COMPACT_ATOMS: atom_id res chain seq x y z
N MET A 1 34.21 -12.76 -10.65
CA MET A 1 34.66 -11.91 -9.52
C MET A 1 33.47 -11.12 -9.06
N THR A 2 32.80 -11.65 -8.06
CA THR A 2 31.64 -11.02 -7.41
C THR A 2 32.19 -10.03 -6.40
N ILE A 3 31.66 -8.81 -6.41
CA ILE A 3 32.07 -7.79 -5.44
C ILE A 3 31.17 -8.03 -4.21
N ALA A 4 31.73 -8.59 -3.14
CA ALA A 4 31.05 -8.69 -1.86
C ALA A 4 30.75 -7.27 -1.36
N ARG A 5 29.48 -6.98 -1.11
CA ARG A 5 29.01 -5.65 -0.67
C ARG A 5 28.28 -5.81 0.64
N SER A 6 28.62 -4.96 1.61
CA SER A 6 27.75 -4.78 2.77
C SER A 6 26.39 -4.29 2.26
N PRO A 7 25.28 -4.92 2.69
CA PRO A 7 23.96 -4.38 2.43
C PRO A 7 23.85 -2.97 2.99
N LEU A 8 23.11 -2.11 2.28
CA LEU A 8 22.77 -0.76 2.71
C LEU A 8 21.27 -0.72 3.02
N VAL A 9 20.92 -0.41 4.25
CA VAL A 9 19.52 -0.19 4.64
C VAL A 9 19.09 1.17 4.13
N ALA A 10 18.00 1.21 3.38
CA ALA A 10 17.34 2.43 2.96
C ALA A 10 16.28 2.82 3.99
N ALA A 11 16.71 3.52 5.03
CA ALA A 11 15.82 3.95 6.11
C ALA A 11 15.28 5.35 5.86
N ARG A 12 14.10 5.62 6.38
CA ARG A 12 13.56 6.98 6.43
C ARG A 12 14.50 7.88 7.23
N ARG A 13 14.70 9.10 6.73
CA ARG A 13 15.46 10.14 7.43
C ARG A 13 14.54 10.76 8.51
N PRO A 14 15.01 10.94 9.75
CA PRO A 14 14.29 11.71 10.75
C PRO A 14 14.01 13.14 10.25
N ARG A 15 12.80 13.63 10.48
CA ARG A 15 12.40 14.99 10.08
C ARG A 15 12.81 16.00 11.14
N THR A 16 13.72 16.90 10.77
CA THR A 16 14.17 18.00 11.63
C THR A 16 13.56 19.32 11.15
N LEU A 17 12.97 20.08 12.06
CA LEU A 17 12.39 21.40 11.73
C LEU A 17 13.45 22.36 11.19
N GLY A 18 13.09 23.16 10.18
CA GLY A 18 14.00 24.12 9.55
C GLY A 18 15.06 23.52 8.63
N GLN A 19 15.15 22.19 8.52
CA GLN A 19 15.91 21.55 7.43
C GLN A 19 15.04 21.51 6.17
N ASP A 20 15.67 21.75 5.02
CA ASP A 20 14.97 21.68 3.74
C ASP A 20 14.67 20.22 3.37
N TRP A 21 13.52 19.76 3.86
CA TRP A 21 12.99 18.41 3.68
C TRP A 21 12.89 18.03 2.20
N GLU A 22 12.52 19.00 1.35
CA GLU A 22 12.27 18.80 -0.08
C GLU A 22 13.57 18.68 -0.90
N GLN A 23 14.73 19.02 -0.31
CA GLN A 23 16.05 18.96 -0.93
C GLN A 23 16.85 17.69 -0.64
N ALA A 24 16.22 16.66 -0.08
CA ALA A 24 16.89 15.38 0.11
C ALA A 24 17.40 14.82 -1.23
N LYS A 25 18.61 14.24 -1.20
CA LYS A 25 19.25 13.64 -2.37
C LYS A 25 18.71 12.25 -2.71
N SER A 26 18.34 11.50 -1.68
CA SER A 26 17.66 10.20 -1.78
C SER A 26 16.29 10.26 -1.10
N TRP A 27 15.26 9.70 -1.71
CA TRP A 27 13.89 9.70 -1.19
C TRP A 27 13.02 8.55 -1.75
N PHE A 28 11.95 8.22 -1.03
CA PHE A 28 10.82 7.42 -1.53
C PHE A 28 9.66 8.31 -1.98
N GLY A 29 8.88 7.81 -2.94
CA GLY A 29 7.65 8.40 -3.45
C GLY A 29 7.78 9.87 -3.87
N GLY A 30 6.67 10.61 -3.88
CA GLY A 30 6.65 11.98 -4.37
C GLY A 30 7.01 12.08 -5.86
N ARG A 31 7.60 13.20 -6.27
CA ARG A 31 7.97 13.45 -7.67
C ARG A 31 9.46 13.16 -7.90
N PRO A 32 9.84 12.39 -8.92
CA PRO A 32 11.24 12.23 -9.30
C PRO A 32 11.81 13.55 -9.84
N ARG A 33 13.13 13.66 -9.91
CA ARG A 33 13.84 14.76 -10.56
C ARG A 33 14.47 14.24 -11.86
N LEU A 34 13.65 14.01 -12.90
CA LEU A 34 14.12 13.40 -14.16
C LEU A 34 14.82 14.39 -15.10
N GLY A 35 14.71 15.69 -14.84
CA GLY A 35 15.25 16.72 -15.74
C GLY A 35 14.57 16.66 -17.11
N SER A 36 15.35 16.47 -18.17
CA SER A 36 14.86 16.31 -19.55
C SER A 36 14.57 14.87 -19.95
N LEU A 37 14.78 13.90 -19.07
CA LEU A 37 14.52 12.49 -19.37
C LEU A 37 13.01 12.24 -19.41
N SER A 38 12.59 11.40 -20.35
CA SER A 38 11.20 10.97 -20.46
C SER A 38 10.79 10.10 -19.28
N TRP A 39 9.54 10.23 -18.86
CA TRP A 39 8.93 9.34 -17.88
C TRP A 39 8.89 7.90 -18.44
N PRO A 40 9.41 6.89 -17.71
CA PRO A 40 9.40 5.50 -18.18
C PRO A 40 7.99 4.97 -18.41
N ARG A 41 7.83 4.17 -19.46
CA ARG A 41 6.55 3.57 -19.83
C ARG A 41 6.74 2.07 -20.00
N ASP A 42 5.72 1.31 -19.64
CA ASP A 42 5.66 -0.11 -19.92
C ASP A 42 5.79 -0.35 -21.43
N VAL A 43 6.55 -1.39 -21.80
CA VAL A 43 6.88 -1.68 -23.20
C VAL A 43 5.65 -2.13 -23.96
N LYS A 44 4.76 -2.90 -23.33
CA LYS A 44 3.61 -3.55 -23.98
C LYS A 44 2.40 -2.62 -24.04
N THR A 45 2.00 -2.09 -22.90
CA THR A 45 0.79 -1.27 -22.71
C THR A 45 1.03 0.20 -23.00
N ARG A 46 2.30 0.65 -22.99
CA ARG A 46 2.71 2.06 -23.09
C ARG A 46 2.22 2.93 -21.92
N ALA A 47 1.64 2.33 -20.89
CA ALA A 47 1.21 3.03 -19.69
C ALA A 47 2.43 3.61 -18.93
N PRO A 48 2.31 4.79 -18.29
CA PRO A 48 3.36 5.30 -17.41
C PRO A 48 3.63 4.36 -16.25
N LEU A 49 4.91 4.08 -15.97
CA LEU A 49 5.31 3.33 -14.79
C LEU A 49 5.17 4.20 -13.53
N ILE A 50 4.93 3.58 -12.39
CA ILE A 50 4.81 4.22 -11.08
C ILE A 50 6.18 4.46 -10.47
N PHE A 51 6.46 5.70 -10.07
CA PHE A 51 7.70 6.05 -9.38
C PHE A 51 7.68 5.60 -7.92
N LEU A 52 8.75 4.93 -7.47
CA LEU A 52 8.89 4.45 -6.09
C LEU A 52 10.00 5.14 -5.31
N ALA A 53 11.17 5.35 -5.90
CA ALA A 53 12.34 5.88 -5.19
C ALA A 53 13.32 6.55 -6.13
N GLN A 54 14.05 7.55 -5.63
CA GLN A 54 15.24 8.07 -6.30
C GLN A 54 16.40 8.09 -5.30
N ILE A 55 17.51 7.46 -5.65
CA ILE A 55 18.67 7.25 -4.78
C ILE A 55 19.89 7.93 -5.39
N ASP A 56 20.53 8.80 -4.62
CA ASP A 56 21.75 9.50 -5.01
C ASP A 56 22.95 8.55 -4.99
N LEU A 57 23.66 8.48 -6.11
CA LEU A 57 24.76 7.54 -6.26
C LEU A 57 26.03 8.00 -5.52
N ALA A 58 26.16 9.27 -5.15
CA ALA A 58 27.26 9.70 -4.29
C ALA A 58 27.10 9.18 -2.85
N GLU A 59 25.86 9.02 -2.37
CA GLU A 59 25.57 8.35 -1.09
C GLU A 59 25.91 6.86 -1.16
N VAL A 60 25.63 6.20 -2.29
CA VAL A 60 25.96 4.78 -2.52
C VAL A 60 27.46 4.56 -2.66
N ALA A 61 28.14 5.40 -3.44
CA ALA A 61 29.57 5.28 -3.74
C ALA A 61 30.49 5.41 -2.51
N GLN A 62 29.98 5.97 -1.41
CA GLN A 62 30.68 5.97 -0.11
C GLN A 62 30.94 4.55 0.42
N TYR A 63 30.07 3.61 0.07
CA TYR A 63 30.13 2.22 0.54
C TYR A 63 30.39 1.21 -0.59
N ALA A 64 30.14 1.61 -1.84
CA ALA A 64 30.34 0.78 -3.04
C ALA A 64 31.02 1.63 -4.15
N PRO A 65 32.34 1.85 -4.08
CA PRO A 65 33.07 2.82 -4.91
C PRO A 65 33.08 2.51 -6.42
N GLU A 66 32.68 1.31 -6.83
CA GLU A 66 32.47 0.95 -8.23
C GLU A 66 31.21 1.57 -8.85
N PHE A 67 30.27 2.03 -8.02
CA PHE A 67 29.13 2.82 -8.48
C PHE A 67 29.57 4.25 -8.85
N PRO A 68 28.87 4.92 -9.77
CA PRO A 68 29.20 6.30 -10.11
C PRO A 68 29.16 7.22 -8.88
N ALA A 69 30.13 8.11 -8.71
CA ALA A 69 30.14 9.08 -7.61
C ALA A 69 29.16 10.26 -7.81
N HIS A 70 28.40 10.26 -8.90
CA HIS A 70 27.49 11.34 -9.29
C HIS A 70 26.26 10.79 -9.97
N GLY A 71 25.18 11.58 -9.99
CA GLY A 71 23.89 11.17 -10.53
C GLY A 71 23.04 10.46 -9.50
N SER A 72 21.88 10.00 -9.95
CA SER A 72 20.95 9.22 -9.12
C SER A 72 20.28 8.13 -9.95
N LEU A 73 19.77 7.09 -9.29
CA LEU A 73 18.92 6.07 -9.90
C LEU A 73 17.48 6.30 -9.47
N ALA A 74 16.57 6.44 -10.44
CA ALA A 74 15.14 6.52 -10.23
C ALA A 74 14.49 5.17 -10.58
N PHE A 75 13.69 4.64 -9.65
CA PHE A 75 13.11 3.30 -9.71
C PHE A 75 11.61 3.40 -9.96
N PHE A 76 11.16 2.62 -10.95
CA PHE A 76 9.77 2.59 -11.39
C PHE A 76 9.27 1.15 -11.51
N VAL A 77 7.99 0.94 -11.22
CA VAL A 77 7.30 -0.35 -11.37
C VAL A 77 6.02 -0.17 -12.18
N GLY A 78 5.56 -1.22 -12.85
CA GLY A 78 4.23 -1.26 -13.42
C GLY A 78 3.15 -1.48 -12.35
N PRO A 79 1.89 -1.68 -12.76
CA PRO A 79 0.79 -2.03 -11.85
C PRO A 79 1.07 -3.31 -11.03
N LEU A 80 0.25 -3.55 -9.99
CA LEU A 80 0.42 -4.70 -9.10
C LEU A 80 0.52 -6.01 -9.89
N GLY A 81 1.48 -6.86 -9.52
CA GLY A 81 1.67 -8.15 -10.18
C GLY A 81 2.33 -8.09 -11.56
N SER A 82 2.60 -6.90 -12.11
CA SER A 82 3.48 -6.79 -13.26
C SER A 82 4.95 -6.90 -12.82
N CYS A 83 5.74 -7.66 -13.60
CA CYS A 83 7.20 -7.67 -13.49
C CYS A 83 7.84 -6.61 -14.41
N ASP A 84 7.04 -5.66 -14.92
CA ASP A 84 7.52 -4.56 -15.73
C ASP A 84 8.06 -3.46 -14.81
N GLY A 85 9.30 -3.03 -15.05
CA GLY A 85 9.97 -2.05 -14.21
C GLY A 85 11.05 -1.30 -14.99
N ALA A 86 11.52 -0.19 -14.44
CA ALA A 86 12.62 0.56 -15.03
C ALA A 86 13.52 1.16 -13.94
N VAL A 87 14.83 1.13 -14.22
CA VAL A 87 15.84 1.88 -13.48
C VAL A 87 16.41 2.94 -14.41
N VAL A 88 16.19 4.20 -14.07
CA VAL A 88 16.64 5.35 -14.88
C VAL A 88 17.79 6.03 -14.17
N TYR A 89 18.93 6.09 -14.85
CA TYR A 89 20.03 6.94 -14.40
C TYR A 89 19.75 8.40 -14.77
N VAL A 90 19.70 9.25 -13.75
CA VAL A 90 19.56 10.69 -13.89
C VAL A 90 20.94 11.33 -13.71
N PRO A 91 21.52 11.96 -14.73
CA PRO A 91 22.83 12.59 -14.62
C PRO A 91 22.79 13.88 -13.79
N GLY A 92 23.92 14.19 -13.13
CA GLY A 92 24.14 15.44 -12.41
C GLY A 92 23.82 15.38 -10.91
N GLU A 93 24.17 16.43 -10.18
CA GLU A 93 23.68 16.61 -8.81
C GLU A 93 22.19 16.87 -8.90
N GLY A 94 21.38 16.05 -8.24
CA GLY A 94 19.94 15.98 -8.44
C GLY A 94 19.14 17.26 -8.14
N GLY A 95 19.63 18.49 -8.32
CA GLY A 95 18.94 19.76 -8.13
C GLY A 95 17.98 20.17 -9.27
N GLY A 96 17.65 19.25 -10.19
CA GLY A 96 16.68 19.50 -11.25
C GLY A 96 15.26 19.70 -10.70
N ARG A 97 14.41 20.42 -11.45
CA ARG A 97 12.98 20.57 -11.15
C ARG A 97 12.33 19.18 -11.07
N ARG A 98 11.47 18.99 -10.07
CA ARG A 98 10.63 17.80 -9.93
C ARG A 98 9.72 17.61 -11.15
N SER A 99 9.64 16.39 -11.65
CA SER A 99 8.85 16.00 -12.80
C SER A 99 7.45 15.61 -12.35
N ASP A 100 6.44 16.25 -12.94
CA ASP A 100 5.06 15.86 -12.71
C ASP A 100 4.76 14.52 -13.41
N PRO A 101 3.94 13.64 -12.80
CA PRO A 101 3.53 12.41 -13.46
C PRO A 101 2.77 12.76 -14.75
N PRO A 102 2.88 11.93 -15.81
CA PRO A 102 2.07 12.10 -17.00
C PRO A 102 0.57 12.18 -16.66
N SER A 103 -0.20 12.92 -17.46
CA SER A 103 -1.65 13.06 -17.21
C SER A 103 -2.43 11.75 -17.34
N ASP A 104 -1.84 10.75 -18.00
CA ASP A 104 -2.33 9.38 -18.16
C ASP A 104 -1.70 8.39 -17.16
N ALA A 105 -0.99 8.88 -16.14
CA ALA A 105 -0.40 8.02 -15.13
C ALA A 105 -1.47 7.24 -14.36
N HIS A 106 -1.21 5.95 -14.15
CA HIS A 106 -2.07 5.15 -13.28
C HIS A 106 -2.03 5.72 -11.86
N PRO A 107 -3.19 5.75 -11.18
CA PRO A 107 -3.23 6.10 -9.78
C PRO A 107 -2.49 5.04 -8.98
N VAL A 108 -1.61 5.48 -8.10
CA VAL A 108 -0.88 4.57 -7.21
C VAL A 108 -1.78 4.07 -6.08
N ARG A 109 -2.77 4.89 -5.72
CA ARG A 109 -3.67 4.68 -4.59
C ARG A 109 -5.02 5.35 -4.84
N ALA A 110 -6.09 4.59 -4.61
CA ALA A 110 -7.36 5.15 -4.19
C ALA A 110 -7.45 5.02 -2.66
N ILE A 111 -7.86 6.08 -1.97
CA ILE A 111 -8.05 6.04 -0.51
C ILE A 111 -9.07 4.93 -0.16
N GLY A 112 -8.73 4.09 0.83
CA GLY A 112 -9.56 2.95 1.26
C GLY A 112 -9.53 1.73 0.34
N SER A 113 -8.50 1.59 -0.48
CA SER A 113 -8.40 0.57 -1.51
C SER A 113 -6.98 0.00 -1.61
N TRP A 114 -6.82 -1.13 -2.28
CA TRP A 114 -5.50 -1.72 -2.52
C TRP A 114 -4.70 -0.84 -3.49
N PRO A 115 -3.37 -0.80 -3.38
CA PRO A 115 -2.54 -0.11 -4.36
C PRO A 115 -2.79 -0.62 -5.78
N PHE A 116 -2.64 0.26 -6.76
CA PHE A 116 -2.70 -0.06 -8.20
C PHE A 116 -4.04 -0.58 -8.72
N GLU A 117 -5.16 -0.23 -8.08
CA GLU A 117 -6.46 -0.61 -8.62
C GLU A 117 -6.78 0.11 -9.95
N GLU A 118 -7.19 -0.68 -10.95
CA GLU A 118 -7.52 -0.19 -12.30
C GLU A 118 -8.77 0.70 -12.32
N ASP A 119 -9.74 0.44 -11.43
CA ASP A 119 -11.02 1.15 -11.32
C ASP A 119 -10.97 2.16 -10.16
N ALA A 120 -10.05 3.11 -10.29
CA ALA A 120 -9.77 4.06 -9.25
C ALA A 120 -10.86 5.14 -9.22
N GLY A 121 -11.56 5.25 -8.10
CA GLY A 121 -12.63 6.22 -7.89
C GLY A 121 -12.13 7.68 -7.74
N PRO A 122 -12.98 8.61 -7.27
CA PRO A 122 -12.54 9.96 -6.92
C PRO A 122 -11.49 9.94 -5.78
N GLY A 123 -10.62 10.95 -5.73
CA GLY A 123 -9.61 11.09 -4.67
C GLY A 123 -8.36 10.24 -4.88
N VAL A 124 -8.01 9.96 -6.13
CA VAL A 124 -6.83 9.19 -6.49
C VAL A 124 -5.55 10.00 -6.48
N GLU A 125 -4.50 9.39 -5.95
CA GLU A 125 -3.16 9.96 -5.95
C GLU A 125 -2.33 9.27 -7.03
N ALA A 126 -1.68 10.07 -7.88
CA ALA A 126 -0.77 9.57 -8.92
C ALA A 126 0.64 9.28 -8.39
N LEU A 127 0.92 9.58 -7.11
CA LEU A 127 2.24 9.44 -6.49
C LEU A 127 2.08 8.99 -5.04
N PHE A 128 3.04 8.22 -4.54
CA PHE A 128 3.15 7.90 -3.12
C PHE A 128 3.62 9.12 -2.32
N PRO A 129 3.50 9.12 -0.98
CA PRO A 129 4.05 10.18 -0.14
C PRO A 129 5.54 10.40 -0.40
N TYR A 130 6.02 11.65 -0.26
CA TYR A 130 7.44 11.95 -0.36
C TYR A 130 8.14 11.73 0.99
N TRP A 131 9.19 10.91 1.03
CA TRP A 131 9.97 10.68 2.24
C TRP A 131 11.49 10.61 1.99
N PRO A 132 12.28 11.59 2.45
CA PRO A 132 13.74 11.57 2.47
C PRO A 132 14.36 10.32 3.12
N LEU A 133 15.48 9.87 2.57
CA LEU A 133 16.15 8.66 3.05
C LEU A 133 17.55 8.93 3.59
N GLN A 134 18.04 7.93 4.29
CA GLN A 134 19.44 7.76 4.64
C GLN A 134 19.84 6.32 4.32
N LEU A 135 21.03 6.15 3.76
CA LEU A 135 21.62 4.84 3.52
C LEU A 135 22.57 4.52 4.68
N LYS A 136 22.37 3.38 5.33
CA LYS A 136 23.24 2.90 6.43
C LYS A 136 23.80 1.51 6.10
N PRO A 137 25.12 1.30 6.15
CA PRO A 137 25.68 -0.03 5.95
C PRO A 137 25.34 -0.93 7.14
N LEU A 138 24.95 -2.18 6.87
CA LEU A 138 24.77 -3.19 7.91
C LEU A 138 26.10 -3.65 8.53
N GLY A 139 27.21 -3.52 7.80
CA GLY A 139 28.53 -3.95 8.26
C GLY A 139 28.64 -5.48 8.37
N ILE A 140 27.86 -6.20 7.57
CA ILE A 140 27.91 -7.66 7.45
C ILE A 140 28.47 -8.02 6.08
N GLU A 141 29.28 -9.08 6.03
CA GLU A 141 29.71 -9.66 4.76
C GLU A 141 28.62 -10.60 4.25
N VAL A 142 28.32 -10.48 2.97
CA VAL A 142 27.36 -11.33 2.28
C VAL A 142 28.17 -12.39 1.54
N PRO A 143 28.14 -13.67 1.95
CA PRO A 143 28.79 -14.73 1.19
C PRO A 143 28.25 -14.82 -0.23
N GLU A 144 29.06 -15.37 -1.13
CA GLU A 144 28.58 -15.73 -2.46
C GLU A 144 27.48 -16.79 -2.31
N LEU A 145 26.32 -16.53 -2.92
CA LEU A 145 25.23 -17.49 -2.97
C LEU A 145 25.61 -18.59 -3.97
N ASP A 146 25.89 -19.79 -3.46
CA ASP A 146 25.90 -21.00 -4.29
C ASP A 146 24.50 -21.62 -4.25
N ALA A 147 23.94 -21.94 -5.43
CA ALA A 147 22.55 -22.35 -5.58
C ALA A 147 22.24 -23.69 -4.89
N ASP A 148 23.28 -24.47 -4.56
CA ASP A 148 23.13 -25.85 -4.10
C ASP A 148 23.33 -26.05 -2.58
N ASP A 149 23.82 -25.06 -1.80
CA ASP A 149 24.27 -25.34 -0.41
C ASP A 149 24.27 -24.16 0.59
N VAL A 150 23.69 -22.99 0.27
CA VAL A 150 23.70 -21.85 1.21
C VAL A 150 22.47 -21.84 2.12
N ASP A 151 22.70 -22.04 3.41
CA ASP A 151 21.71 -21.75 4.45
C ASP A 151 21.56 -20.24 4.65
N LEU A 152 20.40 -19.68 4.30
CA LEU A 152 20.09 -18.25 4.42
C LEU A 152 19.68 -17.85 5.85
N GLU A 153 19.33 -18.81 6.72
CA GLU A 153 18.87 -18.50 8.08
C GLU A 153 19.93 -17.74 8.90
N PRO A 154 21.20 -18.19 8.98
CA PRO A 154 22.25 -17.50 9.76
C PRO A 154 22.53 -16.08 9.27
N MET A 155 22.44 -15.84 7.95
CA MET A 155 22.65 -14.53 7.34
C MET A 155 21.52 -13.57 7.67
N THR A 156 20.28 -14.06 7.60
CA THR A 156 19.09 -13.32 8.00
C THR A 156 19.21 -12.89 9.46
N ASP A 157 19.70 -13.79 10.30
CA ASP A 157 19.97 -13.58 11.71
C ASP A 157 21.00 -12.48 11.99
N ASP A 158 22.14 -12.49 11.27
CA ASP A 158 23.16 -11.44 11.39
C ASP A 158 22.66 -10.08 10.89
N ALA A 159 21.87 -10.07 9.81
CA ALA A 159 21.24 -8.87 9.31
C ALA A 159 20.22 -8.29 10.30
N VAL A 160 19.37 -9.14 10.90
CA VAL A 160 18.44 -8.74 11.97
C VAL A 160 19.20 -8.19 13.17
N ARG A 161 20.29 -8.83 13.60
CA ARG A 161 21.16 -8.31 14.68
C ARG A 161 21.78 -6.96 14.32
N ALA A 162 22.23 -6.79 13.08
CA ALA A 162 22.80 -5.53 12.60
C ALA A 162 21.75 -4.41 12.57
N ILE A 163 20.54 -4.70 12.10
CA ILE A 163 19.39 -3.79 12.15
C ILE A 163 19.11 -3.38 13.60
N GLY A 164 19.05 -4.33 14.52
CA GLY A 164 18.84 -4.05 15.95
C GLY A 164 19.92 -3.15 16.56
N ARG A 165 21.17 -3.19 16.05
CA ARG A 165 22.22 -2.25 16.49
C ARG A 165 22.04 -0.85 15.89
N LEU A 166 21.64 -0.76 14.62
CA LEU A 166 21.44 0.52 13.93
C LEU A 166 20.16 1.24 14.38
N PHE A 167 19.17 0.48 14.86
CA PHE A 167 17.84 0.92 15.28
C PHE A 167 17.47 0.22 16.61
N PRO A 168 18.15 0.57 17.72
CA PRO A 168 18.04 -0.14 19.01
C PRO A 168 16.66 -0.06 19.66
N ASP A 169 15.93 1.03 19.39
CA ASP A 169 14.56 1.21 19.84
C ASP A 169 13.53 0.41 19.02
N GLY A 170 14.02 -0.43 18.09
CA GLY A 170 13.19 -1.22 17.19
C GLY A 170 12.52 -0.38 16.12
N ASN A 171 11.63 -1.03 15.39
CA ASN A 171 10.76 -0.36 14.44
C ASN A 171 9.30 -0.59 14.80
N HIS A 172 8.59 0.52 15.01
CA HIS A 172 7.20 0.53 15.41
C HIS A 172 6.35 1.07 14.27
N TYR A 173 5.23 0.39 14.00
CA TYR A 173 4.19 0.94 13.16
C TYR A 173 3.49 2.10 13.91
N PRO A 174 3.33 3.30 13.32
CA PRO A 174 2.79 4.47 14.01
C PRO A 174 1.26 4.41 14.19
N ARG A 175 0.71 3.36 14.82
CA ARG A 175 -0.71 3.35 15.21
C ARG A 175 -0.95 4.46 16.22
N SER A 176 -1.99 5.28 15.99
CA SER A 176 -2.32 6.42 16.85
C SER A 176 -2.42 6.01 18.32
N ARG A 177 -3.12 4.91 18.60
CA ARG A 177 -3.32 4.36 19.96
C ARG A 177 -2.00 3.98 20.65
N ASP A 178 -1.08 3.38 19.90
CA ASP A 178 0.20 2.89 20.43
C ASP A 178 1.13 4.09 20.67
N ILE A 179 1.15 5.03 19.73
CA ILE A 179 1.92 6.28 19.85
C ILE A 179 1.41 7.13 21.01
N ALA A 180 0.10 7.32 21.15
CA ALA A 180 -0.45 8.13 22.23
C ALA A 180 -0.08 7.53 23.60
N ALA A 181 -0.16 6.21 23.74
CA ALA A 181 0.24 5.51 24.95
C ALA A 181 1.75 5.63 25.22
N LEU A 182 2.59 5.40 24.21
CA LEU A 182 4.05 5.35 24.35
C LEU A 182 4.70 6.73 24.47
N SER A 183 4.14 7.74 23.81
CA SER A 183 4.56 9.14 23.93
C SER A 183 3.92 9.86 25.13
N GLN A 184 3.00 9.19 25.84
CA GLN A 184 2.23 9.76 26.95
C GLN A 184 1.54 11.10 26.60
N THR A 185 1.17 11.27 25.33
CA THR A 185 0.63 12.50 24.79
C THR A 185 -0.62 12.18 23.98
N PRO A 186 -1.80 12.73 24.33
CA PRO A 186 -3.00 12.54 23.52
C PRO A 186 -2.80 13.17 22.14
N LEU A 187 -3.22 12.45 21.11
CA LEU A 187 -3.19 12.96 19.74
C LEU A 187 -4.42 13.85 19.50
N PRO A 188 -4.24 15.03 18.90
CA PRO A 188 -5.35 15.78 18.34
C PRO A 188 -6.08 14.94 17.27
N HIS A 189 -7.35 15.22 17.05
CA HIS A 189 -8.05 14.74 15.87
C HIS A 189 -7.88 15.76 14.74
N TRP A 190 -7.53 15.32 13.54
CA TRP A 190 -7.33 16.21 12.40
C TRP A 190 -8.40 16.02 11.34
N TRP A 191 -8.71 17.10 10.63
CA TRP A 191 -9.69 17.10 9.55
C TRP A 191 -9.32 16.16 8.40
N TYR A 192 -8.06 15.75 8.25
CA TYR A 192 -7.68 14.67 7.34
C TYR A 192 -8.47 13.38 7.61
N SER A 193 -8.83 13.05 8.85
CA SER A 193 -9.65 11.87 9.15
C SER A 193 -11.03 11.95 8.49
N ALA A 194 -11.63 13.14 8.41
CA ALA A 194 -12.91 13.36 7.73
C ALA A 194 -12.77 13.28 6.20
N HIS A 195 -11.70 13.86 5.65
CA HIS A 195 -11.36 13.76 4.22
C HIS A 195 -11.11 12.31 3.80
N PHE A 196 -10.33 11.57 4.59
CA PHE A 196 -10.00 10.17 4.35
C PHE A 196 -11.25 9.29 4.40
N LEU A 197 -12.07 9.40 5.47
CA LEU A 197 -13.32 8.65 5.56
C LEU A 197 -14.25 8.97 4.39
N THR A 198 -14.36 10.25 4.01
CA THR A 198 -15.19 10.66 2.87
C THR A 198 -14.70 10.02 1.57
N ALA A 199 -13.40 10.01 1.31
CA ALA A 199 -12.84 9.38 0.12
C ALA A 199 -13.08 7.86 0.11
N CYS A 200 -12.92 7.17 1.24
CA CYS A 200 -13.30 5.76 1.41
C CYS A 200 -14.78 5.52 1.04
N LEU A 201 -15.69 6.35 1.55
CA LEU A 201 -17.12 6.25 1.29
C LEU A 201 -17.48 6.54 -0.18
N GLN A 202 -16.85 7.54 -0.79
CA GLN A 202 -17.03 7.84 -2.21
C GLN A 202 -16.55 6.70 -3.09
N ASN A 203 -15.42 6.08 -2.76
CA ASN A 203 -14.90 4.91 -3.47
C ASN A 203 -15.84 3.68 -3.31
N ALA A 204 -16.35 3.45 -2.09
CA ALA A 204 -17.37 2.42 -1.85
C ALA A 204 -18.63 2.65 -2.69
N LEU A 205 -19.11 3.91 -2.77
CA LEU A 205 -20.28 4.27 -3.56
C LEU A 205 -20.02 4.10 -5.07
N HIS A 206 -18.83 4.46 -5.55
CA HIS A 206 -18.40 4.25 -6.95
C HIS A 206 -18.46 2.76 -7.33
N ARG A 207 -18.04 1.86 -6.44
CA ARG A 207 -18.04 0.40 -6.65
C ARG A 207 -19.42 -0.24 -6.49
N ALA A 208 -20.35 0.43 -5.81
CA ALA A 208 -21.63 -0.15 -5.42
C ALA A 208 -22.47 -0.69 -6.61
N PRO A 209 -22.53 -0.03 -7.80
CA PRO A 209 -23.22 -0.56 -8.96
C PRO A 209 -22.61 -1.87 -9.49
N LYS A 210 -21.27 -1.96 -9.53
CA LYS A 210 -20.55 -3.18 -9.95
C LYS A 210 -20.79 -4.33 -8.97
N ALA A 211 -20.73 -4.04 -7.67
CA ALA A 211 -21.04 -5.00 -6.61
C ALA A 211 -22.50 -5.50 -6.70
N LEU A 212 -23.44 -4.61 -7.02
CA LEU A 212 -24.84 -4.97 -7.24
C LEU A 212 -25.02 -5.84 -8.48
N ALA A 213 -24.39 -5.49 -9.60
CA ALA A 213 -24.41 -6.30 -10.82
C ALA A 213 -23.83 -7.71 -10.58
N ALA A 214 -22.77 -7.81 -9.79
CA ALA A 214 -22.14 -9.09 -9.42
C ALA A 214 -23.05 -9.98 -8.55
N ARG A 215 -24.10 -9.45 -7.92
CA ARG A 215 -25.10 -10.24 -7.16
C ARG A 215 -26.13 -10.92 -8.07
N ALA A 216 -26.37 -10.41 -9.28
CA ALA A 216 -27.42 -10.92 -10.17
C ALA A 216 -27.25 -12.42 -10.53
N PRO A 217 -26.03 -12.93 -10.86
CA PRO A 217 -25.83 -14.35 -11.13
C PRO A 217 -26.15 -15.26 -9.94
N TRP A 218 -25.87 -14.82 -8.70
CA TRP A 218 -26.18 -15.58 -7.49
C TRP A 218 -27.68 -15.71 -7.24
N LEU A 219 -28.41 -14.62 -7.47
CA LEU A 219 -29.87 -14.62 -7.38
C LEU A 219 -30.49 -15.55 -8.45
N GLU A 220 -30.02 -15.46 -9.69
CA GLU A 220 -30.51 -16.31 -10.77
C GLU A 220 -30.21 -17.80 -10.53
N LYS A 221 -29.01 -18.11 -10.01
CA LYS A 221 -28.64 -19.45 -9.60
C LYS A 221 -29.58 -19.99 -8.51
N ALA A 222 -29.83 -19.22 -7.45
CA ALA A 222 -30.74 -19.63 -6.37
C ALA A 222 -32.17 -19.86 -6.88
N ARG A 223 -32.66 -19.02 -7.80
CA ARG A 223 -33.97 -19.20 -8.45
C ARG A 223 -34.03 -20.48 -9.29
N THR A 224 -32.98 -20.73 -10.08
CA THR A 224 -32.87 -21.91 -10.94
C THR A 224 -32.82 -23.21 -10.13
N GLU A 225 -32.00 -23.25 -9.07
CA GLU A 225 -31.86 -24.40 -8.17
C GLU A 225 -33.19 -24.71 -7.46
N TYR A 226 -33.84 -23.70 -6.89
CA TYR A 226 -35.15 -23.87 -6.25
C TYR A 226 -36.19 -24.37 -7.25
N ALA A 227 -36.27 -23.77 -8.45
CA ALA A 227 -37.21 -24.18 -9.50
C ALA A 227 -36.97 -25.63 -9.99
N ALA A 228 -35.72 -26.07 -10.08
CA ALA A 228 -35.39 -27.45 -10.44
C ALA A 228 -35.87 -28.46 -9.39
N LEU A 229 -35.65 -28.17 -8.10
CA LEU A 229 -36.10 -29.03 -7.00
C LEU A 229 -37.63 -29.05 -6.88
N VAL A 230 -38.31 -27.93 -7.11
CA VAL A 230 -39.79 -27.88 -7.18
C VAL A 230 -40.31 -28.80 -8.31
N LYS A 231 -39.66 -28.81 -9.47
CA LYS A 231 -40.04 -29.70 -10.59
C LYS A 231 -39.85 -31.17 -10.26
N GLN A 232 -38.77 -31.53 -9.53
CA GLN A 232 -38.47 -32.90 -9.11
C GLN A 232 -39.39 -33.39 -7.98
N SER A 233 -39.87 -32.47 -7.14
CA SER A 233 -40.73 -32.79 -5.98
C SER A 233 -42.20 -33.03 -6.33
N LYS A 234 -42.56 -33.09 -7.63
CA LYS A 234 -43.93 -33.38 -8.05
C LYS A 234 -44.33 -34.79 -7.61
N PRO A 235 -45.52 -34.97 -7.02
CA PRO A 235 -45.92 -36.26 -6.45
C PRO A 235 -46.03 -37.33 -7.54
N ALA A 236 -45.39 -38.49 -7.31
CA ALA A 236 -45.67 -39.69 -8.09
C ALA A 236 -47.14 -40.08 -7.86
N PHE A 237 -47.93 -40.17 -8.94
CA PHE A 237 -49.32 -40.66 -8.90
C PHE A 237 -49.31 -42.16 -8.57
N GLY A 238 -49.27 -42.50 -7.28
CA GLY A 238 -49.51 -43.85 -6.78
C GLY A 238 -51.00 -44.13 -6.65
N ILE A 239 -51.40 -45.37 -6.95
CA ILE A 239 -52.79 -45.88 -7.04
C ILE A 239 -53.59 -45.75 -5.70
N PHE A 240 -52.94 -45.40 -4.59
CA PHE A 240 -53.54 -45.29 -3.26
C PHE A 240 -53.41 -43.88 -2.66
N GLY A 241 -54.15 -42.92 -3.21
CA GLY A 241 -54.44 -41.62 -2.57
C GLY A 241 -53.26 -40.63 -2.47
N ARG A 242 -53.58 -39.33 -2.58
CA ARG A 242 -52.61 -38.23 -2.39
C ARG A 242 -52.18 -38.14 -0.93
N ARG A 243 -51.05 -38.75 -0.55
CA ARG A 243 -50.27 -38.24 0.60
C ARG A 243 -49.34 -37.17 0.06
N ALA A 244 -49.55 -35.91 0.48
CA ALA A 244 -48.56 -34.87 0.27
C ALA A 244 -47.29 -35.29 1.03
N ALA A 245 -46.25 -35.71 0.30
CA ALA A 245 -44.95 -35.93 0.92
C ALA A 245 -44.47 -34.58 1.47
N ALA A 246 -43.97 -34.57 2.70
CA ALA A 246 -43.32 -33.38 3.25
C ALA A 246 -42.21 -32.93 2.28
N PRO A 247 -42.00 -31.61 2.09
CA PRO A 247 -40.95 -31.11 1.23
C PRO A 247 -39.60 -31.69 1.64
N SER A 248 -38.78 -32.06 0.65
CA SER A 248 -37.47 -32.63 0.96
C SER A 248 -36.62 -31.61 1.74
N PRO A 249 -35.73 -32.05 2.65
CA PRO A 249 -34.81 -31.14 3.34
C PRO A 249 -33.99 -30.27 2.38
N GLU A 250 -33.70 -30.77 1.18
CA GLU A 250 -33.00 -30.04 0.11
C GLU A 250 -33.85 -28.91 -0.48
N LEU A 251 -35.14 -29.15 -0.72
CA LEU A 251 -36.07 -28.13 -1.23
C LEU A 251 -36.23 -26.99 -0.22
N GLU A 252 -36.35 -27.30 1.08
CA GLU A 252 -36.44 -26.29 2.13
C GLU A 252 -35.14 -25.47 2.25
N ARG A 253 -33.96 -26.11 2.18
CA ARG A 253 -32.67 -25.39 2.14
C ARG A 253 -32.56 -24.47 0.93
N ALA A 254 -32.97 -24.93 -0.25
CA ALA A 254 -32.95 -24.12 -1.47
C ALA A 254 -33.91 -22.92 -1.37
N LYS A 255 -35.11 -23.13 -0.80
CA LYS A 255 -36.08 -22.06 -0.54
C LYS A 255 -35.51 -21.00 0.41
N GLN A 256 -34.97 -21.42 1.55
CA GLN A 256 -34.34 -20.52 2.51
C GLN A 256 -33.17 -19.73 1.90
N ASN A 257 -32.36 -20.39 1.07
CA ASN A 257 -31.27 -19.72 0.35
C ASN A 257 -31.80 -18.67 -0.64
N LEU A 258 -32.84 -18.99 -1.42
CA LEU A 258 -33.48 -18.04 -2.33
C LEU A 258 -34.06 -16.83 -1.58
N GLU A 259 -34.85 -17.07 -0.52
CA GLU A 259 -35.42 -16.01 0.31
C GLU A 259 -34.34 -15.10 0.91
N ARG A 260 -33.24 -15.70 1.39
CA ARG A 260 -32.09 -14.95 1.92
C ARG A 260 -31.44 -14.07 0.85
N VAL A 261 -31.15 -14.61 -0.35
CA VAL A 261 -30.49 -13.85 -1.43
C VAL A 261 -31.41 -12.75 -1.97
N GLU A 262 -32.72 -13.01 -2.10
CA GLU A 262 -33.71 -12.00 -2.49
C GLU A 262 -33.80 -10.87 -1.46
N ALA A 263 -33.90 -11.21 -0.17
CA ALA A 263 -33.93 -10.22 0.89
C ALA A 263 -32.66 -9.36 0.91
N GLN A 264 -31.48 -9.96 0.74
CA GLN A 264 -30.20 -9.24 0.64
C GLN A 264 -30.16 -8.31 -0.57
N ASN A 265 -30.64 -8.76 -1.74
CA ASN A 265 -30.66 -7.93 -2.95
C ASN A 265 -31.64 -6.75 -2.82
N THR A 266 -32.85 -6.99 -2.29
CA THR A 266 -33.83 -5.94 -2.03
C THR A 266 -33.33 -4.93 -0.99
N ALA A 267 -32.70 -5.39 0.09
CA ALA A 267 -32.10 -4.51 1.09
C ALA A 267 -31.03 -3.61 0.45
N TYR A 268 -30.12 -4.19 -0.35
CA TYR A 268 -29.07 -3.43 -1.02
C TYR A 268 -29.64 -2.33 -1.95
N HIS A 269 -30.66 -2.64 -2.76
CA HIS A 269 -31.32 -1.63 -3.60
C HIS A 269 -31.99 -0.52 -2.79
N ARG A 270 -32.64 -0.87 -1.67
CA ARG A 270 -33.30 0.08 -0.78
C ARG A 270 -32.29 1.00 -0.08
N ASP A 271 -31.14 0.47 0.30
CA ASP A 271 -30.18 1.16 1.15
C ASP A 271 -29.13 1.96 0.34
N LEU A 272 -28.91 1.63 -0.95
CA LEU A 272 -27.98 2.36 -1.83
C LEU A 272 -28.26 3.89 -1.90
N PRO A 273 -29.50 4.38 -2.10
CA PRO A 273 -29.77 5.82 -2.09
C PRO A 273 -29.49 6.48 -0.73
N LYS A 274 -29.72 5.76 0.38
CA LYS A 274 -29.43 6.28 1.73
C LYS A 274 -27.92 6.34 1.98
N PHE A 275 -27.18 5.34 1.50
CA PHE A 275 -25.73 5.35 1.54
C PHE A 275 -25.17 6.51 0.72
N ALA A 276 -25.70 6.76 -0.48
CA ALA A 276 -25.32 7.92 -1.30
C ALA A 276 -25.57 9.26 -0.58
N ALA A 277 -26.67 9.37 0.19
CA ALA A 277 -26.92 10.54 1.02
C ALA A 277 -25.89 10.68 2.15
N LEU A 278 -25.53 9.59 2.84
CA LEU A 278 -24.45 9.60 3.84
C LEU A 278 -23.12 10.10 3.26
N VAL A 279 -22.74 9.61 2.08
CA VAL A 279 -21.50 10.03 1.40
C VAL A 279 -21.53 11.53 1.04
N LYS A 280 -22.68 12.03 0.61
CA LYS A 280 -22.86 13.46 0.33
C LYS A 280 -22.75 14.30 1.60
N ASP A 281 -23.38 13.85 2.69
CA ASP A 281 -23.36 14.55 3.98
C ASP A 281 -21.96 14.57 4.59
N SER A 282 -21.19 13.46 4.48
CA SER A 282 -19.80 13.43 4.95
C SER A 282 -18.90 14.34 4.12
N ALA A 283 -19.08 14.38 2.80
CA ALA A 283 -18.35 15.31 1.94
C ALA A 283 -18.66 16.78 2.24
N ALA A 284 -19.94 17.10 2.47
CA ALA A 284 -20.35 18.45 2.86
C ALA A 284 -19.80 18.84 4.25
N PHE A 285 -19.68 17.87 5.16
CA PHE A 285 -19.07 18.08 6.47
C PHE A 285 -17.56 18.36 6.39
N ALA A 286 -16.82 17.64 5.54
CA ALA A 286 -15.39 17.85 5.35
C ALA A 286 -15.05 19.11 4.52
N ALA A 287 -16.00 19.61 3.73
CA ALA A 287 -15.80 20.76 2.86
C ALA A 287 -15.47 22.04 3.64
N GLY A 288 -14.45 22.77 3.17
CA GLY A 288 -14.05 24.06 3.75
C GLY A 288 -12.99 23.98 4.85
N HIS A 289 -12.60 22.78 5.28
CA HIS A 289 -11.54 22.57 6.26
C HIS A 289 -10.25 22.07 5.59
N ALA A 290 -9.10 22.62 5.99
CA ALA A 290 -7.81 22.09 5.55
C ALA A 290 -7.55 20.75 6.24
N ALA A 291 -6.88 19.83 5.54
CA ALA A 291 -6.59 18.50 6.10
C ALA A 291 -5.76 18.55 7.40
N SER A 292 -4.93 19.59 7.56
CA SER A 292 -4.09 19.80 8.74
C SER A 292 -4.77 20.53 9.89
N ASP A 293 -6.01 20.99 9.71
CA ASP A 293 -6.75 21.65 10.79
C ASP A 293 -7.07 20.64 11.90
N VAL A 294 -7.02 21.09 13.16
CA VAL A 294 -7.42 20.30 14.33
C VAL A 294 -8.93 20.40 14.51
N MET A 295 -9.59 19.26 14.73
CA MET A 295 -11.01 19.15 15.00
C MET A 295 -11.29 19.46 16.47
N THR A 296 -12.45 20.09 16.72
CA THR A 296 -13.07 20.15 18.04
C THR A 296 -13.71 18.81 18.41
N ASP A 297 -13.98 18.60 19.71
CA ASP A 297 -14.68 17.39 20.18
C ASP A 297 -16.05 17.21 19.50
N ALA A 298 -16.79 18.29 19.29
CA ALA A 298 -18.11 18.24 18.63
C ALA A 298 -18.00 17.79 17.17
N GLU A 299 -16.98 18.24 16.45
CA GLU A 299 -16.70 17.81 15.08
C GLU A 299 -16.25 16.35 15.05
N TRP A 300 -15.39 15.92 15.99
CA TRP A 300 -14.97 14.53 16.10
C TRP A 300 -16.14 13.58 16.42
N GLN A 301 -17.05 13.99 17.30
CA GLN A 301 -18.28 13.22 17.57
C GLN A 301 -19.16 13.11 16.32
N LYS A 302 -19.25 14.18 15.52
CA LYS A 302 -19.98 14.13 14.25
C LYS A 302 -19.31 13.19 13.24
N LEU A 303 -17.98 13.22 13.12
CA LEU A 303 -17.23 12.28 12.29
C LEU A 303 -17.43 10.82 12.73
N SER A 304 -17.37 10.59 14.05
CA SER A 304 -17.62 9.28 14.65
C SER A 304 -19.03 8.78 14.30
N GLY A 305 -20.03 9.67 14.31
CA GLY A 305 -21.38 9.35 13.84
C GLY A 305 -21.45 8.91 12.38
N PHE A 306 -20.68 9.53 11.47
CA PHE A 306 -20.58 9.06 10.08
C PHE A 306 -19.94 7.67 10.00
N PHE A 307 -18.86 7.45 10.75
CA PHE A 307 -18.14 6.18 10.79
C PHE A 307 -19.03 5.03 11.29
N GLU A 308 -19.70 5.22 12.42
CA GLU A 308 -20.60 4.21 13.01
C GLU A 308 -21.77 3.87 12.08
N ARG A 309 -22.36 4.88 11.42
CA ARG A 309 -23.41 4.62 10.42
C ARG A 309 -22.87 3.84 9.23
N ALA A 310 -21.69 4.20 8.71
CA ALA A 310 -21.07 3.47 7.61
C ALA A 310 -20.84 1.99 7.98
N ARG A 311 -20.26 1.72 9.15
CA ARG A 311 -19.95 0.35 9.59
C ARG A 311 -21.16 -0.45 10.09
N GLY A 312 -22.19 0.21 10.62
CA GLY A 312 -23.39 -0.44 11.16
C GLY A 312 -24.55 -0.47 10.17
N GLU A 313 -25.06 0.69 9.76
CA GLU A 313 -26.22 0.80 8.86
C GLU A 313 -25.89 0.34 7.43
N PHE A 314 -24.65 0.56 6.99
CA PHE A 314 -24.22 0.35 5.60
C PHE A 314 -23.04 -0.63 5.46
N GLU A 315 -22.95 -1.63 6.34
CA GLU A 315 -21.87 -2.63 6.34
C GLU A 315 -21.67 -3.26 4.94
N ASP A 316 -22.78 -3.60 4.27
CA ASP A 316 -22.82 -4.19 2.92
C ASP A 316 -22.07 -3.37 1.85
N PHE A 317 -21.91 -2.07 2.06
CA PHE A 317 -21.17 -1.15 1.19
C PHE A 317 -19.78 -0.83 1.74
N ALA A 318 -19.68 -0.60 3.04
CA ALA A 318 -18.52 0.04 3.65
C ALA A 318 -17.48 -0.92 4.22
N ARG A 319 -17.84 -2.16 4.57
CA ARG A 319 -17.02 -3.09 5.38
C ARG A 319 -15.55 -3.21 4.94
N TYR A 320 -15.30 -3.22 3.64
CA TYR A 320 -13.95 -3.38 3.07
C TYR A 320 -13.37 -2.08 2.50
N ALA A 321 -14.10 -0.97 2.58
CA ALA A 321 -13.70 0.32 2.03
C ALA A 321 -13.36 1.34 3.12
N VAL A 322 -13.98 1.24 4.29
CA VAL A 322 -13.68 2.12 5.44
C VAL A 322 -12.75 1.41 6.44
N PRO A 323 -11.98 2.18 7.24
CA PRO A 323 -11.13 1.62 8.28
C PRO A 323 -11.87 0.75 9.30
N TYR A 324 -11.13 -0.10 10.00
CA TYR A 324 -11.69 -1.05 10.96
C TYR A 324 -12.24 -0.37 12.21
N ASP A 325 -11.56 0.67 12.68
CA ASP A 325 -11.93 1.49 13.84
C ASP A 325 -11.52 2.96 13.65
N LEU A 326 -11.95 3.83 14.57
CA LEU A 326 -11.62 5.26 14.54
C LEU A 326 -10.12 5.54 14.71
N SER A 327 -9.38 4.67 15.42
CA SER A 327 -7.94 4.85 15.63
C SER A 327 -7.15 4.66 14.32
N GLU A 328 -7.67 3.88 13.38
CA GLU A 328 -7.10 3.82 12.04
C GLU A 328 -7.27 5.14 11.28
N LEU A 329 -8.38 5.87 11.44
CA LEU A 329 -8.55 7.20 10.84
C LEU A 329 -7.54 8.21 11.39
N GLU A 330 -7.26 8.17 12.68
CA GLU A 330 -6.22 8.99 13.31
C GLU A 330 -4.82 8.59 12.82
N THR A 331 -4.57 7.29 12.67
CA THR A 331 -3.32 6.75 12.15
C THR A 331 -3.06 7.27 10.73
N GLN A 332 -4.08 7.28 9.87
CA GLN A 332 -3.95 7.84 8.51
C GLN A 332 -3.69 9.35 8.54
N SER A 333 -4.34 10.10 9.43
CA SER A 333 -4.05 11.53 9.64
C SER A 333 -2.60 11.76 10.07
N LEU A 334 -2.10 10.97 11.02
CA LEU A 334 -0.72 11.07 11.46
C LEU A 334 0.25 10.82 10.29
N ILE A 335 0.06 9.74 9.51
CA ILE A 335 0.90 9.43 8.35
C ILE A 335 0.90 10.57 7.32
N PHE A 336 -0.29 11.13 7.03
CA PHE A 336 -0.41 12.29 6.15
C PHE A 336 0.41 13.48 6.66
N LEU A 337 0.25 13.85 7.93
CA LEU A 337 0.93 15.02 8.51
C LEU A 337 2.45 14.85 8.60
N LEU A 338 2.93 13.61 8.77
CA LEU A 338 4.36 13.32 8.80
C LEU A 338 5.06 13.64 7.46
N THR A 339 4.32 13.57 6.35
CA THR A 339 4.82 13.85 4.99
C THR A 339 4.32 15.18 4.41
N ALA A 340 3.42 15.87 5.10
CA ALA A 340 2.90 17.17 4.70
C ALA A 340 3.94 18.29 4.84
N ASP A 341 3.60 19.52 4.47
CA ASP A 341 4.47 20.69 4.66
C ASP A 341 4.80 20.96 6.15
N GLU A 342 5.76 21.85 6.40
CA GLU A 342 6.21 22.14 7.77
C GLU A 342 5.09 22.70 8.65
N THR A 343 4.15 23.47 8.10
CA THR A 343 3.03 24.04 8.87
C THR A 343 2.10 22.92 9.36
N ALA A 344 1.74 21.99 8.48
CA ALA A 344 0.94 20.82 8.82
C ALA A 344 1.67 19.90 9.82
N TYR A 345 2.96 19.62 9.58
CA TYR A 345 3.81 18.82 10.47
C TYR A 345 3.94 19.43 11.87
N LEU A 346 3.91 20.77 11.96
CA LEU A 346 3.98 21.48 13.23
C LEU A 346 2.77 21.26 14.14
N THR A 347 1.62 20.85 13.58
CA THR A 347 0.41 20.53 14.36
C THR A 347 0.52 19.21 15.14
N ILE A 348 1.47 18.33 14.77
CA ILE A 348 1.77 17.10 15.51
C ILE A 348 2.45 17.47 16.85
N PRO A 349 2.03 16.92 18.00
CA PRO A 349 2.72 17.17 19.27
C PRO A 349 4.22 16.83 19.20
N ALA A 350 5.07 17.65 19.83
CA ALA A 350 6.52 17.49 19.75
C ALA A 350 7.01 16.11 20.22
N ALA A 351 6.42 15.56 21.28
CA ALA A 351 6.74 14.23 21.79
C ALA A 351 6.41 13.12 20.77
N VAL A 352 5.31 13.27 20.04
CA VAL A 352 4.92 12.35 18.98
C VAL A 352 5.88 12.43 17.79
N ARG A 353 6.25 13.65 17.37
CA ARG A 353 7.28 13.84 16.33
C ARG A 353 8.60 13.19 16.72
N ALA A 354 9.05 13.39 17.96
CA ALA A 354 10.27 12.78 18.48
C ALA A 354 10.18 11.24 18.44
N TYR A 355 9.06 10.68 18.92
CA TYR A 355 8.82 9.24 18.90
C TYR A 355 8.91 8.66 17.48
N VAL A 356 8.21 9.26 16.51
CA VAL A 356 8.21 8.77 15.11
C VAL A 356 9.62 8.86 14.51
N ASN A 357 10.33 9.96 14.75
CA ASN A 357 11.69 10.18 14.26
C ASN A 357 12.73 9.22 14.88
N GLU A 358 12.43 8.62 16.02
CA GLU A 358 13.31 7.65 16.69
C GLU A 358 12.93 6.22 16.33
N ARG A 359 11.63 5.90 16.27
CA ARG A 359 11.12 4.52 16.28
C ARG A 359 10.38 4.08 15.03
N CYS A 360 10.10 4.97 14.08
CA CYS A 360 9.29 4.65 12.90
C CYS A 360 10.08 4.89 11.61
N LEU A 361 11.35 4.46 11.57
CA LEU A 361 12.25 4.72 10.45
C LEU A 361 12.33 3.58 9.42
N LEU A 362 11.84 2.38 9.77
CA LEU A 362 11.86 1.19 8.93
C LEU A 362 10.43 0.68 8.62
N PRO A 363 10.24 -0.26 7.70
CA PRO A 363 8.94 -0.89 7.44
C PRO A 363 8.44 -1.77 8.59
N SER A 364 7.12 -1.86 8.77
CA SER A 364 6.45 -2.58 9.87
C SER A 364 6.44 -4.11 9.72
N SER A 365 6.85 -4.64 8.57
CA SER A 365 6.65 -6.03 8.12
C SER A 365 7.72 -7.02 8.59
N GLY A 366 8.61 -6.63 9.52
CA GLY A 366 9.75 -7.46 9.95
C GLY A 366 10.88 -7.57 8.91
N SER A 367 10.68 -6.99 7.72
CA SER A 367 11.68 -6.81 6.67
C SER A 367 12.01 -5.32 6.50
N TRP A 368 13.02 -5.00 5.69
CA TRP A 368 13.41 -3.61 5.43
C TRP A 368 13.73 -3.37 3.96
N HIS A 369 13.67 -2.08 3.59
CA HIS A 369 14.16 -1.61 2.30
C HIS A 369 15.68 -1.62 2.30
N GLN A 370 16.28 -2.09 1.21
CA GLN A 370 17.74 -2.16 1.12
C GLN A 370 18.27 -2.08 -0.29
N MET A 371 19.54 -1.69 -0.42
CA MET A 371 20.36 -1.94 -1.59
C MET A 371 21.40 -3.00 -1.23
N PHE A 372 21.74 -3.85 -2.20
CA PHE A 372 22.71 -4.93 -2.07
C PHE A 372 22.30 -5.98 -1.03
N GLY A 373 23.15 -6.99 -0.87
CA GLY A 373 22.87 -8.12 0.00
C GLY A 373 21.87 -9.10 -0.57
N VAL A 374 21.39 -9.96 0.33
CA VAL A 374 20.38 -10.97 0.06
C VAL A 374 19.02 -10.36 0.33
N GLY A 375 18.12 -10.41 -0.66
CA GLY A 375 16.75 -9.91 -0.53
C GLY A 375 15.90 -10.75 0.43
N VAL A 376 14.63 -10.41 0.57
CA VAL A 376 13.62 -11.33 1.14
C VAL A 376 13.35 -12.47 0.15
N ASP A 377 13.10 -13.67 0.67
CA ASP A 377 12.70 -14.84 -0.12
C ASP A 377 11.25 -15.18 0.24
N ILE A 378 10.32 -14.87 -0.65
CA ILE A 378 8.90 -15.23 -0.46
C ILE A 378 8.52 -16.36 -1.41
N GLN A 379 9.01 -16.32 -2.66
CA GLN A 379 8.63 -17.24 -3.75
C GLN A 379 9.83 -17.74 -4.58
N GLY A 380 11.08 -17.53 -4.13
CA GLY A 380 12.28 -18.06 -4.77
C GLY A 380 13.11 -17.06 -5.57
N ALA A 381 12.75 -15.77 -5.60
CA ALA A 381 13.42 -14.76 -6.42
C ALA A 381 14.93 -14.61 -6.11
N ILE A 382 15.35 -14.90 -4.88
CA ILE A 382 16.76 -14.88 -4.50
C ILE A 382 17.56 -15.90 -5.33
N TRP A 383 17.06 -17.12 -5.42
CA TRP A 383 17.74 -18.22 -6.10
C TRP A 383 17.80 -18.00 -7.61
N GLU A 384 16.73 -17.44 -8.18
CA GLU A 384 16.68 -17.06 -9.60
C GLU A 384 17.64 -15.93 -9.97
N ASN A 385 18.13 -15.18 -8.98
CA ASN A 385 18.99 -14.02 -9.17
C ASN A 385 20.30 -14.10 -8.36
N ALA A 386 20.73 -15.31 -7.98
CA ALA A 386 21.91 -15.53 -7.14
C ALA A 386 23.21 -14.99 -7.77
N ASP A 387 23.28 -14.89 -9.10
CA ASP A 387 24.41 -14.35 -9.86
C ASP A 387 24.34 -12.82 -10.08
N LYS A 388 23.28 -12.16 -9.58
CA LYS A 388 23.01 -10.74 -9.77
C LYS A 388 23.20 -9.94 -8.48
N ILE A 389 23.23 -8.63 -8.65
CA ILE A 389 23.28 -7.66 -7.57
C ILE A 389 21.86 -7.15 -7.34
N LEU A 390 21.38 -7.24 -6.10
CA LEU A 390 20.18 -6.54 -5.65
C LEU A 390 20.46 -5.03 -5.67
N LEU A 391 19.94 -4.30 -6.65
CA LEU A 391 20.07 -2.86 -6.72
C LEU A 391 19.20 -2.16 -5.68
N LEU A 392 17.94 -2.60 -5.53
CA LEU A 392 17.00 -2.05 -4.56
C LEU A 392 15.90 -3.07 -4.27
N GLN A 393 15.58 -3.24 -3.00
CA GLN A 393 14.39 -3.92 -2.51
C GLN A 393 13.47 -2.94 -1.80
N LEU A 394 12.19 -3.02 -2.10
CA LEU A 394 11.12 -2.26 -1.46
C LEU A 394 10.06 -3.24 -0.97
N VAL A 395 9.84 -3.28 0.34
CA VAL A 395 8.90 -4.20 1.00
C VAL A 395 7.61 -3.49 1.38
N TYR A 396 6.66 -4.24 1.94
CA TYR A 396 5.47 -3.69 2.58
C TYR A 396 5.82 -2.60 3.60
N ASP A 397 5.31 -1.39 3.40
CA ASP A 397 5.58 -0.21 4.21
C ASP A 397 4.32 0.67 4.33
N ASP A 398 3.63 0.56 5.46
CA ASP A 398 2.39 1.30 5.71
C ASP A 398 2.58 2.83 5.66
N MET A 399 3.74 3.34 6.07
CA MET A 399 3.99 4.79 6.09
C MET A 399 4.11 5.37 4.69
N MET A 400 4.49 4.53 3.72
CA MET A 400 4.52 4.85 2.30
C MET A 400 3.22 4.43 1.59
N HIS A 401 2.29 3.81 2.31
CA HIS A 401 1.12 3.12 1.75
C HIS A 401 1.48 2.02 0.75
N TRP A 402 2.68 1.44 0.87
CA TRP A 402 3.13 0.32 0.06
C TRP A 402 2.57 -0.98 0.63
N ARG A 403 1.41 -1.37 0.10
CA ARG A 403 0.72 -2.62 0.43
C ARG A 403 0.73 -3.55 -0.77
N PHE A 404 1.92 -3.99 -1.14
CA PHE A 404 2.11 -4.81 -2.34
C PHE A 404 1.60 -6.22 -2.10
N GLY A 405 0.40 -6.56 -2.58
CA GLY A 405 -0.20 -7.88 -2.33
C GLY A 405 -0.32 -8.20 -0.84
N ASP A 406 -0.15 -9.49 -0.49
CA ASP A 406 -0.06 -9.93 0.91
C ASP A 406 1.40 -9.88 1.39
N VAL A 407 1.80 -8.72 1.96
CA VAL A 407 3.14 -8.46 2.51
C VAL A 407 4.28 -8.69 1.49
N GLY A 408 4.06 -8.26 0.26
CA GLY A 408 5.01 -8.48 -0.83
C GLY A 408 6.21 -7.53 -0.89
N ALA A 409 7.10 -7.84 -1.83
CA ALA A 409 8.33 -7.10 -2.08
C ALA A 409 8.59 -6.95 -3.58
N TYR A 410 9.04 -5.76 -3.98
CA TYR A 410 9.64 -5.51 -5.29
C TYR A 410 11.16 -5.51 -5.16
N GLN A 411 11.85 -6.21 -6.05
CA GLN A 411 13.31 -6.31 -6.06
C GLN A 411 13.87 -6.04 -7.46
N PHE A 412 14.77 -5.07 -7.55
CA PHE A 412 15.48 -4.72 -8.76
C PHE A 412 16.84 -5.41 -8.76
N TRP A 413 17.12 -6.20 -9.77
CA TRP A 413 18.34 -6.99 -9.90
C TRP A 413 19.13 -6.57 -11.13
N MET A 414 20.45 -6.62 -11.08
CA MET A 414 21.29 -6.35 -12.26
C MET A 414 22.59 -7.14 -12.24
N THR A 415 23.07 -7.55 -13.40
CA THR A 415 24.33 -8.31 -13.48
C THR A 415 25.52 -7.43 -13.09
N PRO A 416 26.59 -7.99 -12.49
CA PRO A 416 27.82 -7.24 -12.23
C PRO A 416 28.43 -6.62 -13.48
N ALA A 417 28.30 -7.28 -14.64
CA ALA A 417 28.79 -6.79 -15.91
C ALA A 417 28.07 -5.51 -16.34
N ASP A 418 26.74 -5.49 -16.23
CA ASP A 418 25.91 -4.32 -16.55
C ASP A 418 26.13 -3.16 -15.58
N VAL A 419 26.35 -3.43 -14.28
CA VAL A 419 26.76 -2.38 -13.31
C VAL A 419 28.05 -1.72 -13.76
N LYS A 420 29.05 -2.53 -14.13
CA LYS A 420 30.37 -2.04 -14.54
C LYS A 420 30.32 -1.14 -15.78
N VAL A 421 29.48 -1.47 -16.75
CA VAL A 421 29.29 -0.66 -17.97
C VAL A 421 28.15 0.35 -17.86
N ARG A 422 27.50 0.45 -16.69
CA ARG A 422 26.41 1.38 -16.37
C ARG A 422 25.19 1.22 -17.28
N ASN A 423 24.87 -0.02 -17.63
CA ASN A 423 23.71 -0.38 -18.45
C ASN A 423 22.46 -0.55 -17.57
N TRP A 424 21.98 0.55 -16.98
CA TRP A 424 20.86 0.54 -16.04
C TRP A 424 19.54 0.03 -16.64
N SER A 425 19.40 0.09 -17.97
CA SER A 425 18.25 -0.50 -18.69
C SER A 425 18.22 -2.03 -18.68
N ALA A 426 19.31 -2.70 -18.27
CA ALA A 426 19.35 -4.16 -18.12
C ALA A 426 18.88 -4.64 -16.73
N ALA A 427 18.48 -3.73 -15.84
CA ALA A 427 17.90 -4.12 -14.57
C ALA A 427 16.60 -4.91 -14.77
N SER A 428 16.46 -6.05 -14.11
CA SER A 428 15.24 -6.85 -14.06
C SER A 428 14.48 -6.60 -12.76
N LEU A 429 13.15 -6.70 -12.81
CA LEU A 429 12.27 -6.55 -11.64
C LEU A 429 11.64 -7.91 -11.30
N THR A 430 11.66 -8.29 -10.02
CA THR A 430 10.82 -9.35 -9.47
C THR A 430 9.79 -8.74 -8.52
N PHE A 431 8.64 -9.41 -8.41
CA PHE A 431 7.61 -9.13 -7.42
C PHE A 431 7.21 -10.45 -6.76
N GLU A 432 7.25 -10.48 -5.44
CA GLU A 432 6.80 -11.63 -4.66
C GLU A 432 5.80 -11.19 -3.59
N CYS A 433 4.83 -12.05 -3.26
CA CYS A 433 3.93 -11.89 -2.12
C CYS A 433 3.44 -13.26 -1.63
N HIS A 434 2.83 -13.32 -0.43
CA HIS A 434 2.32 -14.56 0.14
C HIS A 434 1.08 -15.11 -0.59
#